data_AF-A0A2W4QMR2-F1
#
_entry.id   AF-A0A2W4QMR2-F1
#
_cell.length_a   1.000
_cell.length_b   1.000
_cell.length_c   1.000
_cell.angle_alpha   90.00
_cell.angle_beta   90.00
_cell.angle_gamma   90.00
#
_symmetry.space_group_name_H-M   'P 1'
#
loop_
_entity.id
_entity.type
_entity.pdbx_description
1 polymer ?
#
loop_
_entity_poly.entity_id
_entity_poly.type
_entity_poly.pdbx_seq_one_letter_code
_entity_poly.pdbx_strand_id
1 'polypeptide(L)' 'MRKIIVAIDGYSACGKSTTARRVAAALGYRYIDSGAMYRAVTLHFLNNHVALSNP' A
#
# COMPACT_ATOMS: atom_id res chain seq x y z
N MET A 1 -13.03 7.14 -21.90
CA MET A 1 -13.34 6.00 -20.99
C MET A 1 -13.31 6.48 -19.55
N ARG A 2 -14.18 5.95 -18.69
CA ARG A 2 -14.18 6.26 -17.26
C ARG A 2 -13.02 5.54 -16.58
N LYS A 3 -12.20 6.25 -15.80
CA LYS A 3 -11.14 5.61 -15.00
C LYS A 3 -11.77 4.76 -13.91
N ILE A 4 -11.35 3.51 -13.79
CA ILE A 4 -11.81 2.58 -12.74
C ILE A 4 -10.77 2.48 -11.62
N ILE A 5 -11.19 2.12 -10.42
CA ILE A 5 -10.29 1.83 -9.30
C ILE A 5 -10.31 0.32 -9.10
N VAL A 6 -9.13 -0.30 -9.03
CA VAL A 6 -8.97 -1.75 -8.88
C VAL A 6 -8.31 -2.03 -7.54
N ALA A 7 -9.00 -2.74 -6.66
CA ALA A 7 -8.46 -3.26 -5.40
C ALA A 7 -7.90 -4.67 -5.60
N ILE A 8 -6.76 -4.97 -4.98
CA ILE A 8 -6.08 -6.27 -5.04
C ILE A 8 -5.73 -6.70 -3.62
N ASP A 9 -6.55 -7.59 -3.06
CA ASP A 9 -6.45 -8.07 -1.68
C ASP A 9 -6.04 -9.55 -1.60
N GLY A 10 -5.59 -9.96 -0.41
CA GLY A 10 -5.17 -11.34 -0.11
C GLY A 10 -4.11 -11.39 1.00
N TYR A 11 -3.72 -12.60 1.41
CA TYR A 11 -2.77 -12.80 2.51
C TYR A 11 -1.36 -12.26 2.22
N SER A 12 -0.57 -12.06 3.28
CA SER A 12 0.84 -11.66 3.18
C SER A 12 1.65 -12.62 2.31
N ALA A 13 2.68 -12.10 1.62
CA ALA A 13 3.59 -12.87 0.78
C ALA A 13 3.00 -13.58 -0.47
N CYS A 14 1.71 -13.43 -0.79
CA CYS A 14 1.11 -14.00 -2.02
C CYS A 14 1.47 -13.26 -3.34
N GLY A 15 2.48 -12.38 -3.35
CA GLY A 15 2.89 -11.65 -4.56
C GLY A 15 2.00 -10.48 -5.00
N LYS A 16 1.04 -10.04 -4.16
CA LYS A 16 0.06 -8.98 -4.49
C LYS A 16 0.69 -7.69 -5.02
N SER A 17 1.66 -7.13 -4.30
CA SER A 17 2.35 -5.89 -4.69
C SER A 17 3.09 -6.03 -6.02
N THR A 18 3.63 -7.21 -6.32
CA THR A 18 4.28 -7.52 -7.60
C THR A 18 3.26 -7.57 -8.73
N THR A 19 2.17 -8.30 -8.54
CA THR A 19 1.09 -8.41 -9.54
C THR A 19 0.44 -7.06 -9.80
N ALA A 20 0.06 -6.33 -8.75
CA ALA A 20 -0.57 -5.01 -8.85
C ALA A 20 0.31 -4.00 -9.60
N ARG A 21 1.62 -3.99 -9.31
CA ARG A 21 2.59 -3.11 -10.00
C ARG A 21 2.70 -3.45 -11.49
N ARG A 22 2.78 -4.73 -11.83
CA ARG A 22 2.87 -5.20 -13.22
C ARG A 22 1.59 -4.92 -14.02
N VAL A 23 0.43 -5.19 -13.42
CA VAL A 23 -0.88 -4.90 -14.03
C VAL A 23 -1.06 -3.39 -14.24
N ALA A 24 -0.72 -2.58 -13.24
CA ALA A 24 -0.80 -1.13 -13.36
C ALA A 24 0.09 -0.59 -14.49
N ALA A 25 1.34 -1.07 -14.59
CA ALA A 25 2.25 -0.71 -15.67
C ALA A 25 1.72 -1.13 -17.05
N ALA A 26 1.20 -2.35 -17.18
CA ALA A 26 0.66 -2.86 -18.44
C ALA A 26 -0.60 -2.10 -18.92
N LEU A 27 -1.42 -1.60 -17.99
CA LEU A 27 -2.67 -0.90 -18.30
C LEU A 27 -2.54 0.63 -18.28
N GLY A 28 -1.37 1.18 -17.94
CA GLY A 28 -1.18 2.63 -17.80
C GLY A 28 -1.88 3.23 -16.57
N TYR A 29 -2.07 2.44 -15.51
CA TYR A 29 -2.66 2.87 -14.24
C TYR A 29 -1.59 3.27 -13.22
N ARG A 30 -1.99 4.10 -12.25
CA ARG A 30 -1.15 4.37 -11.08
C ARG A 30 -1.24 3.19 -10.11
N TYR A 31 -0.10 2.79 -9.57
CA TYR A 31 0.00 1.78 -8.51
C TYR A 31 0.05 2.47 -7.14
N ILE A 32 -0.71 1.94 -6.17
CA ILE A 32 -0.72 2.40 -4.76
C ILE A 32 -0.44 1.18 -3.87
N ASP A 33 0.53 1.32 -2.95
CA ASP A 33 0.90 0.28 -1.98
C ASP A 33 0.47 0.68 -0.56
N SER A 34 -0.73 0.24 -0.16
CA SER A 34 -1.26 0.54 1.18
C SER A 34 -0.37 -0.02 2.30
N GLY A 35 0.27 -1.17 2.08
CA GLY A 35 1.19 -1.76 3.05
C GLY A 35 2.42 -0.91 3.29
N ALA A 36 2.99 -0.31 2.23
CA ALA A 36 4.08 0.65 2.38
C ALA A 36 3.63 1.93 3.09
N MET A 37 2.41 2.41 2.85
CA MET A 37 1.85 3.58 3.55
C MET A 37 1.76 3.35 5.05
N TYR A 38 1.17 2.23 5.50
CA TYR A 38 1.09 1.91 6.93
C TYR A 38 2.47 1.79 7.56
N ARG A 39 3.43 1.14 6.90
CA ARG A 39 4.83 1.05 7.40
C ARG A 39 5.49 2.42 7.50
N ALA A 40 5.24 3.33 6.56
CA ALA A 40 5.79 4.68 6.62
C ALA A 40 5.23 5.47 7.81
N VAL A 41 3.92 5.35 8.09
CA VAL A 41 3.30 5.95 9.28
C VAL A 41 3.88 5.34 10.56
N THR A 42 4.04 4.02 10.63
CA THR A 42 4.69 3.35 11.76
C THR A 42 6.12 3.87 11.96
N LEU A 43 6.91 3.99 10.89
CA LEU A 43 8.27 4.52 10.96
C LEU A 43 8.28 5.97 11.46
N HIS A 44 7.34 6.80 11.02
CA HIS A 44 7.19 8.16 11.53
C HIS A 44 6.98 8.18 13.05
N PHE A 45 6.12 7.32 13.59
CA PHE A 45 5.89 7.25 15.04
C PHE A 45 7.11 6.78 15.80
N LEU A 46 7.81 5.76 15.28
CA LEU A 46 9.05 5.27 15.88
C LEU A 46 10.13 6.35 15.91
N ASN A 47 10.32 7.09 14.81
CA ASN A 47 11.33 8.13 14.71
C ASN A 47 11.04 9.36 15.57
N ASN A 48 9.77 9.63 15.86
CA ASN A 48 9.35 10.77 16.67
C ASN A 48 9.03 10.39 18.13
N HIS A 49 9.34 9.14 18.53
CA HIS A 49 9.05 8.62 19.86
C HIS A 49 7.60 8.90 20.31
N VAL A 50 6.66 8.82 19.37
CA VAL A 50 5.24 9.06 19.66
C VAL A 50 4.78 8.01 20.64
N ALA A 51 4.25 8.44 21.78
CA ALA A 51 3.73 7.54 22.79
C ALA A 51 2.62 6.66 22.16
N LEU A 52 2.76 5.34 22.31
CA LEU A 52 1.70 4.38 21.96
C LEU A 52 0.64 4.37 23.06
N SER A 53 0.13 5.54 23.41
CA SER A 53 -1.04 5.66 24.27
C SER A 53 -2.26 5.68 23.38
N ASN A 54 -3.16 4.72 23.59
CA ASN A 54 -4.53 4.88 23.13
C ASN A 54 -5.22 5.87 24.09
N PRO A 55 -6.00 6.86 23.62
CA PRO A 55 -6.97 7.50 24.50
C PRO A 55 -7.99 6.48 25.02
#